data_AF-A0A2V6VRY2-F1
#
_entry.id   AF-A0A2V6VRY2-F1
#
_cell.length_a   1.000
_cell.length_b   1.000
_cell.length_c   1.000
_cell.angle_alpha   90.00
_cell.angle_beta   90.00
_cell.angle_gamma   90.00
#
_symmetry.space_group_name_H-M   'P 1'
#
loop_
_entity.id
_entity.type
_entity.pdbx_description
1 polymer ?
#
loop_
_entity_poly.entity_id
_entity_poly.type
_entity_poly.pdbx_seq_one_letter_code
_entity_poly.pdbx_strand_id
1 'polypeptide(L)'
;MIELQAGATYTGNFTLPNKSGTGWIYIQSSALASLVPADTRVGPAHSVLMPRIVTPNSSSALTTATNAHHYRFIGVEVTGTLADTTATQFGLIALDSGADFVFDRCYIHGTPTGNYKRGIQLNSARTAVIDSYLADFHSTVQDAQAILGWNGPGPFKLVNNYIEGSGENVMFGGADPSVPNLVPSDIAGGNYRLSALSPYKNAGTDGDDIGVDFNLLDLATSCASSGVCASDPDMIPPTVAISAPALGAMVVGTITVSASATDNVGTVGVQFELDGANLGAEVTSAPYSVSWNTRNVLDGTHLLAAVARDAAGNTATSAGISVTLVNADATPPAVTITSPTSSSAYSTSASLLTLGGLASDNTRVATVTWTNDRGGSGTATGTTSWTAGGIVLQLGTNVLTVTAQDAAGNGATATVTVTLTATFTFTDDPLTAQGTLLTAHILEVRAAVDSLRVSRGLATFAWTDLTLSPGSTSVKVVHVSELRTALNQAYQAAGRALPIYTDPTPTPGQTVVNAVHLTELRAAARALQDVLNGPSARATPTAFTGESVL
;
A
#
# COMPACT_ATOMS: atom_id res chain seq x y z
N MET A 1 6.78 57.12 -56.02
CA MET A 1 6.60 55.68 -56.23
C MET A 1 7.22 55.30 -57.57
N ILE A 2 7.83 54.14 -57.67
CA ILE A 2 8.36 53.52 -58.88
C ILE A 2 7.55 52.25 -59.07
N GLU A 3 6.69 52.21 -60.08
CA GLU A 3 5.91 51.02 -60.41
C GLU A 3 6.61 50.25 -61.51
N LEU A 4 6.81 48.96 -61.28
CA LEU A 4 7.47 48.03 -62.20
C LEU A 4 6.43 47.04 -62.73
N GLN A 5 6.51 46.72 -64.02
CA GLN A 5 5.48 45.89 -64.65
C GLN A 5 5.57 44.42 -64.20
N ALA A 6 4.48 43.87 -63.68
CA ALA A 6 4.40 42.46 -63.27
C ALA A 6 4.79 41.51 -64.42
N GLY A 7 5.58 40.48 -64.13
CA GLY A 7 6.11 39.54 -65.12
C GLY A 7 7.22 40.09 -66.02
N ALA A 8 7.55 41.38 -65.95
CA ALA A 8 8.66 41.95 -66.70
C ALA A 8 10.00 41.68 -66.00
N THR A 9 11.04 41.45 -66.81
CA THR A 9 12.41 41.22 -66.34
C THR A 9 13.27 42.45 -66.54
N TYR A 10 13.92 42.91 -65.47
CA TYR A 10 14.86 44.02 -65.41
C TYR A 10 16.25 43.47 -65.08
N THR A 11 17.07 43.27 -66.11
CA THR A 11 18.41 42.69 -65.95
C THR A 11 19.46 43.79 -65.71
N GLY A 12 20.22 43.67 -64.62
CA GLY A 12 21.29 44.61 -64.27
C GLY A 12 21.75 44.49 -62.82
N ASN A 13 22.79 45.25 -62.48
CA ASN A 13 23.23 45.50 -61.12
C ASN A 13 22.83 46.93 -60.74
N PHE A 14 21.92 47.10 -59.79
CA PHE A 14 21.33 48.41 -59.46
C PHE A 14 21.86 48.91 -58.12
N THR A 15 22.10 50.23 -58.04
CA THR A 15 22.52 50.90 -56.80
C THR A 15 21.45 51.88 -56.36
N LEU A 16 20.98 51.73 -55.12
CA LEU A 16 20.04 52.66 -54.49
C LEU A 16 20.80 53.93 -54.09
N PRO A 17 20.44 55.10 -54.66
CA PRO A 17 21.18 56.33 -54.39
C PRO A 17 20.80 56.93 -53.02
N ASN A 18 21.67 57.78 -52.51
CA ASN A 18 21.27 58.77 -51.50
C ASN A 18 20.23 59.73 -52.09
N LYS A 19 19.30 60.21 -51.27
CA LYS A 19 18.23 61.12 -51.68
C LYS A 19 18.02 62.21 -50.64
N SER A 20 17.40 63.32 -51.03
CA SER A 20 16.96 64.33 -50.08
C SER A 20 15.63 63.97 -49.41
N GLY A 21 15.42 64.45 -48.18
CA GLY A 21 14.17 64.33 -47.43
C GLY A 21 13.87 62.94 -46.85
N THR A 22 12.87 62.85 -45.98
CA THR A 22 12.53 61.64 -45.19
C THR A 22 11.41 60.78 -45.79
N GLY A 23 10.86 61.14 -46.96
CA GLY A 23 9.78 60.38 -47.59
C GLY A 23 10.24 59.01 -48.12
N TRP A 24 9.35 58.01 -48.12
CA TRP A 24 9.64 56.68 -48.66
C TRP A 24 9.58 56.63 -50.18
N ILE A 25 10.56 55.97 -50.81
CA ILE A 25 10.50 55.54 -52.20
C ILE A 25 9.97 54.11 -52.22
N TYR A 26 8.74 53.95 -52.71
CA TYR A 26 8.13 52.66 -52.96
C TYR A 26 8.52 52.16 -54.34
N ILE A 27 9.04 50.94 -54.43
CA ILE A 27 9.34 50.20 -55.66
C ILE A 27 8.44 48.96 -55.64
N GLN A 28 7.42 48.93 -56.49
CA GLN A 28 6.35 47.93 -56.36
C GLN A 28 5.89 47.34 -57.68
N SER A 29 5.33 46.13 -57.62
CA SER A 29 4.64 45.52 -58.76
C SER A 29 3.41 46.33 -59.19
N SER A 30 3.19 46.45 -60.50
CA SER A 30 1.93 46.96 -61.07
C SER A 30 0.73 46.05 -60.79
N ALA A 31 0.97 44.79 -60.40
CA ALA A 31 -0.07 43.85 -59.99
C ALA A 31 -0.21 43.71 -58.47
N LEU A 32 0.26 44.70 -57.68
CA LEU A 32 0.23 44.64 -56.22
C LEU A 32 -1.16 44.36 -55.64
N ALA A 33 -2.23 44.89 -56.25
CA ALA A 33 -3.61 44.66 -55.80
C ALA A 33 -4.07 43.19 -55.95
N SER A 34 -3.41 42.43 -56.82
CA SER A 34 -3.67 41.01 -57.04
C SER A 34 -2.73 40.09 -56.25
N LEU A 35 -1.69 40.66 -55.63
CA LEU A 35 -0.81 39.94 -54.72
C LEU A 35 -1.53 39.66 -53.40
N VAL A 36 -1.06 38.67 -52.64
CA VAL A 36 -1.58 38.41 -51.29
C VAL A 36 -1.53 39.68 -50.42
N PRO A 37 -2.52 39.88 -49.52
CA PRO A 37 -2.56 41.06 -48.66
C PRO A 37 -1.35 41.12 -47.73
N ALA A 38 -1.12 42.28 -47.09
CA ALA A 38 -0.13 42.40 -46.03
C ALA A 38 -0.40 41.39 -44.90
N ASP A 39 0.64 41.01 -44.16
CA ASP A 39 0.63 39.95 -43.14
C ASP A 39 0.39 38.54 -43.71
N THR A 40 0.35 38.39 -45.04
CA THR A 40 0.33 37.09 -45.73
C THR A 40 1.59 36.92 -46.54
N ARG A 41 2.33 35.85 -46.24
CA ARG A 41 3.60 35.54 -46.90
C ARG A 41 3.40 35.17 -48.38
N VAL A 42 4.22 35.72 -49.27
CA VAL A 42 4.30 35.29 -50.67
C VAL A 42 5.04 33.96 -50.83
N GLY A 43 5.01 33.39 -52.03
CA GLY A 43 5.74 32.19 -52.38
C GLY A 43 5.99 32.11 -53.88
N PRO A 44 6.76 31.11 -54.36
CA PRO A 44 7.19 31.04 -55.76
C PRO A 44 6.03 31.10 -56.78
N ALA A 45 4.86 30.56 -56.44
CA ALA A 45 3.65 30.61 -57.27
C ALA A 45 3.16 32.04 -57.57
N HIS A 46 3.52 33.03 -56.74
CA HIS A 46 3.15 34.43 -56.91
C HIS A 46 4.11 35.20 -57.83
N SER A 47 5.24 34.60 -58.26
CA SER A 47 6.25 35.28 -59.10
C SER A 47 5.70 35.86 -60.40
N VAL A 48 4.64 35.26 -60.97
CA VAL A 48 3.95 35.78 -62.16
C VAL A 48 3.33 37.18 -61.95
N LEU A 49 3.07 37.55 -60.69
CA LEU A 49 2.55 38.87 -60.30
C LEU A 49 3.68 39.84 -59.92
N MET A 50 4.95 39.43 -60.01
CA MET A 50 6.09 40.22 -59.58
C MET A 50 6.93 40.66 -60.79
N PRO A 51 7.41 41.91 -60.84
CA PRO A 51 8.55 42.28 -61.68
C PRO A 51 9.80 41.55 -61.17
N ARG A 52 10.65 41.11 -62.09
CA ARG A 52 11.88 40.37 -61.77
C ARG A 52 13.12 41.22 -61.98
N ILE A 53 13.89 41.45 -60.92
CA ILE A 53 15.22 42.05 -60.97
C ILE A 53 16.25 40.92 -61.06
N VAL A 54 17.07 40.92 -62.12
CA VAL A 54 18.02 39.83 -62.38
C VAL A 54 19.44 40.37 -62.46
N THR A 55 20.35 39.92 -61.58
CA THR A 55 21.78 40.16 -61.79
C THR A 55 22.30 39.28 -62.94
N PRO A 56 22.94 39.85 -63.98
CA PRO A 56 23.45 39.08 -65.11
C PRO A 56 24.81 38.40 -64.83
N ASN A 57 25.35 38.57 -63.63
CA ASN A 57 26.71 38.15 -63.25
C ASN A 57 26.77 37.80 -61.76
N SER A 58 27.97 37.55 -61.23
CA SER A 58 28.19 37.21 -59.81
C SER A 58 28.10 38.38 -58.83
N SER A 59 27.90 39.62 -59.32
CA SER A 59 27.71 40.80 -58.46
C SER A 59 26.29 40.85 -57.90
N SER A 60 26.07 41.71 -56.90
CA SER A 60 24.75 41.92 -56.30
C SER A 60 23.75 42.50 -57.29
N ALA A 61 22.51 42.00 -57.26
CA ALA A 61 21.41 42.58 -58.02
C ALA A 61 21.06 43.98 -57.49
N LEU A 62 21.11 44.15 -56.16
CA LEU A 62 20.85 45.42 -55.48
C LEU A 62 22.01 45.77 -54.54
N THR A 63 22.46 47.02 -54.59
CA THR A 63 23.46 47.61 -53.69
C THR A 63 22.99 48.97 -53.16
N THR A 64 23.61 49.49 -52.11
CA THR A 64 23.29 50.81 -51.53
C THR A 64 24.48 51.76 -51.64
N ALA A 65 24.26 52.98 -52.13
CA ALA A 65 25.23 54.06 -51.97
C ALA A 65 25.29 54.53 -50.51
N THR A 66 26.40 55.16 -50.13
CA THR A 66 26.55 55.78 -48.80
C THR A 66 25.36 56.68 -48.47
N ASN A 67 24.76 56.49 -47.29
CA ASN A 67 23.58 57.21 -46.81
C ASN A 67 22.30 56.98 -47.64
N ALA A 68 22.22 55.95 -48.49
CA ALA A 68 20.93 55.57 -49.08
C ALA A 68 19.91 55.30 -47.98
N HIS A 69 18.68 55.82 -48.12
CA HIS A 69 17.67 55.61 -47.11
C HIS A 69 16.22 55.65 -47.60
N HIS A 70 15.32 55.04 -46.82
CA HIS A 70 13.86 55.05 -47.00
C HIS A 70 13.39 54.44 -48.34
N TYR A 71 13.82 53.21 -48.61
CA TYR A 71 13.38 52.44 -49.79
C TYR A 71 12.54 51.24 -49.37
N ARG A 72 11.37 51.07 -49.99
CA ARG A 72 10.48 49.94 -49.75
C ARG A 72 10.17 49.21 -51.04
N PHE A 73 10.60 47.96 -51.13
CA PHE A 73 10.25 47.03 -52.20
C PHE A 73 8.98 46.27 -51.80
N ILE A 74 7.99 46.22 -52.69
CA ILE A 74 6.73 45.49 -52.44
C ILE A 74 6.38 44.60 -53.62
N GLY A 75 6.32 43.28 -53.40
CA GLY A 75 5.92 42.35 -54.45
C GLY A 75 6.93 42.24 -55.59
N VAL A 76 8.23 42.25 -55.29
CA VAL A 76 9.31 42.21 -56.29
C VAL A 76 10.05 40.87 -56.20
N GLU A 77 10.36 40.28 -57.35
CA GLU A 77 11.24 39.11 -57.46
C GLU A 77 12.69 39.58 -57.68
N VAL A 78 13.65 39.02 -56.95
CA VAL A 78 15.09 39.32 -57.11
C VAL A 78 15.86 38.01 -57.24
N THR A 79 16.61 37.85 -58.33
CA THR A 79 17.39 36.62 -58.61
C THR A 79 18.64 36.90 -59.46
N GLY A 80 19.38 35.85 -59.83
CA GLY A 80 20.57 35.92 -60.67
C GLY A 80 20.58 34.86 -61.78
N THR A 81 21.60 34.92 -62.64
CA THR A 81 21.73 34.02 -63.80
C THR A 81 22.73 32.88 -63.62
N LEU A 82 23.41 32.77 -62.47
CA LEU A 82 24.37 31.67 -62.26
C LEU A 82 23.61 30.36 -62.33
N ALA A 83 23.99 29.46 -63.25
CA ALA A 83 23.32 28.17 -63.48
C ALA A 83 24.25 26.97 -63.22
N ASP A 84 25.44 27.23 -62.69
CA ASP A 84 26.43 26.22 -62.29
C ASP A 84 27.27 26.75 -61.12
N THR A 85 28.20 25.91 -60.64
CA THR A 85 29.04 26.18 -59.49
C THR A 85 30.39 26.83 -59.84
N THR A 86 30.60 27.31 -61.07
CA THR A 86 31.90 27.86 -61.53
C THR A 86 32.19 29.25 -60.98
N ALA A 87 31.15 30.02 -60.68
CA ALA A 87 31.22 31.32 -60.04
C ALA A 87 30.37 31.33 -58.77
N THR A 88 30.65 32.26 -57.84
CA THR A 88 29.83 32.44 -56.63
C THR A 88 29.28 33.85 -56.56
N GLN A 89 27.99 33.95 -56.28
CA GLN A 89 27.30 35.18 -55.92
C GLN A 89 27.44 35.39 -54.40
N PHE A 90 28.03 36.52 -53.96
CA PHE A 90 28.41 36.73 -52.55
C PHE A 90 27.38 37.45 -51.66
N GLY A 91 26.28 37.93 -52.26
CA GLY A 91 25.24 38.75 -51.65
C GLY A 91 24.29 39.30 -52.71
N LEU A 92 23.14 38.67 -52.90
CA LEU A 92 22.19 39.01 -53.97
C LEU A 92 21.63 40.43 -53.78
N ILE A 93 21.41 40.81 -52.52
CA ILE A 93 21.07 42.15 -52.07
C ILE A 93 22.10 42.57 -51.02
N ALA A 94 22.96 43.54 -51.35
CA ALA A 94 24.03 44.02 -50.50
C ALA A 94 23.69 45.39 -49.89
N LEU A 95 23.16 45.41 -48.66
CA LEU A 95 22.86 46.64 -47.93
C LEU A 95 24.06 47.03 -47.06
N ASP A 96 25.19 47.32 -47.68
CA ASP A 96 26.47 47.58 -46.99
C ASP A 96 26.56 48.96 -46.32
N SER A 97 25.59 49.85 -46.57
CA SER A 97 25.48 51.13 -45.89
C SER A 97 24.05 51.68 -45.95
N GLY A 98 23.79 52.78 -45.23
CA GLY A 98 22.48 53.44 -45.24
C GLY A 98 21.52 52.90 -44.18
N ALA A 99 20.24 53.28 -44.29
CA ALA A 99 19.21 52.97 -43.30
C ALA A 99 17.80 52.93 -43.89
N ASP A 100 16.84 52.30 -43.23
CA ASP A 100 15.42 52.29 -43.61
C ASP A 100 15.16 51.59 -44.96
N PHE A 101 15.47 50.30 -45.01
CA PHE A 101 15.14 49.43 -46.14
C PHE A 101 14.03 48.46 -45.76
N VAL A 102 13.05 48.26 -46.65
CA VAL A 102 11.96 47.31 -46.43
C VAL A 102 11.79 46.42 -47.66
N PHE A 103 11.80 45.12 -47.46
CA PHE A 103 11.41 44.10 -48.45
C PHE A 103 10.11 43.46 -47.95
N ASP A 104 9.01 43.78 -48.59
CA ASP A 104 7.65 43.39 -48.22
C ASP A 104 7.07 42.50 -49.32
N ARG A 105 6.70 41.26 -48.98
CA ARG A 105 6.13 40.31 -49.94
C ARG A 105 7.02 40.11 -51.18
N CYS A 106 8.34 40.08 -51.00
CA CYS A 106 9.31 39.85 -52.08
C CYS A 106 9.66 38.37 -52.22
N TYR A 107 10.00 37.93 -53.43
CA TYR A 107 10.58 36.60 -53.68
C TYR A 107 12.05 36.77 -54.07
N ILE A 108 12.97 36.40 -53.18
CA ILE A 108 14.40 36.66 -53.34
C ILE A 108 15.13 35.32 -53.34
N HIS A 109 15.71 34.92 -54.46
CA HIS A 109 16.20 33.55 -54.58
C HIS A 109 17.42 33.41 -55.49
N GLY A 110 18.23 32.39 -55.20
CA GLY A 110 19.24 31.89 -56.11
C GLY A 110 18.63 31.10 -57.28
N THR A 111 19.44 30.29 -57.93
CA THR A 111 18.97 29.29 -58.90
C THR A 111 19.24 27.90 -58.34
N PRO A 112 18.56 26.85 -58.83
CA PRO A 112 18.70 25.50 -58.28
C PRO A 112 20.11 24.89 -58.32
N THR A 113 21.02 25.46 -59.12
CA THR A 113 22.36 24.88 -59.38
C THR A 113 23.51 25.88 -59.21
N GLY A 114 23.21 27.18 -59.07
CA GLY A 114 24.24 28.21 -58.90
C GLY A 114 24.78 28.28 -57.47
N ASN A 115 26.03 28.70 -57.30
CA ASN A 115 26.56 29.03 -55.97
C ASN A 115 26.07 30.42 -55.54
N TYR A 116 25.09 30.47 -54.63
CA TYR A 116 24.58 31.69 -54.01
C TYR A 116 24.90 31.68 -52.52
N LYS A 117 25.96 32.41 -52.16
CA LYS A 117 26.40 32.49 -50.77
C LYS A 117 25.39 33.23 -49.92
N ARG A 118 24.83 34.34 -50.39
CA ARG A 118 23.96 35.18 -49.54
C ARG A 118 22.76 35.76 -50.25
N GLY A 119 21.62 35.76 -49.57
CA GLY A 119 20.42 36.46 -50.02
C GLY A 119 20.50 37.96 -49.73
N ILE A 120 20.34 38.35 -48.46
CA ILE A 120 20.38 39.75 -48.04
C ILE A 120 21.50 39.97 -47.02
N GLN A 121 22.39 40.92 -47.32
CA GLN A 121 23.39 41.41 -46.38
C GLN A 121 22.83 42.61 -45.60
N LEU A 122 22.62 42.45 -44.29
CA LEU A 122 22.02 43.43 -43.38
C LEU A 122 23.06 44.29 -42.67
N ASN A 123 23.91 44.97 -43.43
CA ASN A 123 24.95 45.86 -42.88
C ASN A 123 24.48 47.33 -42.75
N SER A 124 23.24 47.60 -43.13
CA SER A 124 22.51 48.85 -42.96
C SER A 124 22.00 49.06 -41.53
N ALA A 125 21.69 50.30 -41.15
CA ALA A 125 21.21 50.61 -39.80
C ALA A 125 19.83 50.03 -39.48
N ARG A 126 18.84 50.15 -40.38
CA ARG A 126 17.47 49.67 -40.13
C ARG A 126 16.92 48.96 -41.35
N THR A 127 16.58 47.68 -41.20
CA THR A 127 16.02 46.89 -42.31
C THR A 127 14.89 45.99 -41.85
N ALA A 128 13.83 45.93 -42.65
CA ALA A 128 12.75 44.98 -42.48
C ALA A 128 12.66 44.04 -43.69
N VAL A 129 12.49 42.76 -43.43
CA VAL A 129 12.11 41.74 -44.40
C VAL A 129 10.84 41.11 -43.86
N ILE A 130 9.74 41.32 -44.55
CA ILE A 130 8.40 40.94 -44.06
C ILE A 130 7.63 40.21 -45.14
N ASP A 131 6.88 39.19 -44.74
CA ASP A 131 5.95 38.44 -45.60
C ASP A 131 6.63 37.89 -46.87
N SER A 132 7.96 37.70 -46.86
CA SER A 132 8.78 37.42 -48.03
C SER A 132 9.22 35.96 -48.12
N TYR A 133 9.69 35.55 -49.30
CA TYR A 133 10.17 34.19 -49.56
C TYR A 133 11.62 34.24 -50.03
N LEU A 134 12.52 33.65 -49.24
CA LEU A 134 13.95 33.59 -49.49
C LEU A 134 14.39 32.14 -49.65
N ALA A 135 14.94 31.76 -50.82
CA ALA A 135 15.27 30.37 -51.13
C ALA A 135 16.46 30.22 -52.09
N ASP A 136 16.92 28.98 -52.28
CA ASP A 136 18.02 28.61 -53.17
C ASP A 136 19.37 29.30 -52.81
N PHE A 137 19.59 29.57 -51.52
CA PHE A 137 20.88 30.07 -51.02
C PHE A 137 21.76 28.90 -50.58
N HIS A 138 22.48 28.34 -51.55
CA HIS A 138 23.39 27.21 -51.35
C HIS A 138 24.71 27.41 -52.10
N SER A 139 25.77 26.80 -51.57
CA SER A 139 27.10 26.87 -52.18
C SER A 139 27.89 25.59 -51.90
N THR A 140 28.61 25.09 -52.91
CA THR A 140 29.46 23.89 -52.80
C THR A 140 30.85 24.15 -52.23
N VAL A 141 31.22 25.42 -51.99
CA VAL A 141 32.60 25.81 -51.64
C VAL A 141 32.72 26.57 -50.32
N GLN A 142 31.60 26.91 -49.68
CA GLN A 142 31.52 27.67 -48.42
C GLN A 142 30.08 27.70 -47.90
N ASP A 143 29.92 27.96 -46.60
CA ASP A 143 28.62 28.13 -45.96
C ASP A 143 27.83 29.29 -46.59
N ALA A 144 26.53 29.04 -46.81
CA ALA A 144 25.60 29.97 -47.44
C ALA A 144 24.54 30.42 -46.44
N GLN A 145 24.21 31.71 -46.47
CA GLN A 145 23.28 32.37 -45.57
C GLN A 145 22.13 33.06 -46.31
N ALA A 146 20.89 32.72 -46.02
CA ALA A 146 19.77 33.45 -46.64
C ALA A 146 19.73 34.92 -46.20
N ILE A 147 19.97 35.19 -44.91
CA ILE A 147 20.13 36.52 -44.35
C ILE A 147 21.38 36.55 -43.46
N LEU A 148 22.25 37.54 -43.67
CA LEU A 148 23.43 37.72 -42.82
C LEU A 148 23.74 39.19 -42.59
N GLY A 149 24.18 39.57 -41.39
CA GLY A 149 24.71 40.91 -41.10
C GLY A 149 25.83 40.86 -40.08
N TRP A 150 26.90 41.60 -40.29
CA TRP A 150 28.00 41.69 -39.32
C TRP A 150 28.29 43.13 -38.89
N ASN A 151 27.84 44.12 -39.66
CA ASN A 151 28.17 45.52 -39.45
C ASN A 151 26.95 46.42 -39.20
N GLY A 152 25.74 45.88 -39.35
CA GLY A 152 24.51 46.65 -39.20
C GLY A 152 24.07 46.72 -37.74
N PRO A 153 23.85 47.90 -37.16
CA PRO A 153 23.48 48.05 -35.76
C PRO A 153 22.05 47.62 -35.41
N GLY A 154 21.16 47.52 -36.39
CA GLY A 154 19.74 47.33 -36.16
C GLY A 154 19.01 48.61 -35.70
N PRO A 155 17.69 48.52 -35.48
CA PRO A 155 16.89 47.30 -35.43
C PRO A 155 16.69 46.59 -36.77
N PHE A 156 16.52 45.27 -36.70
CA PHE A 156 16.12 44.43 -37.82
C PHE A 156 14.75 43.81 -37.56
N LYS A 157 13.86 43.86 -38.56
CA LYS A 157 12.53 43.23 -38.46
C LYS A 157 12.44 42.10 -39.48
N LEU A 158 12.46 40.85 -39.01
CA LEU A 158 12.33 39.65 -39.84
C LEU A 158 11.04 38.93 -39.44
N VAL A 159 9.94 39.15 -40.16
CA VAL A 159 8.60 38.67 -39.76
C VAL A 159 7.90 37.94 -40.90
N ASN A 160 7.31 36.77 -40.60
CA ASN A 160 6.48 36.00 -41.53
C ASN A 160 7.18 35.67 -42.86
N ASN A 161 8.48 35.39 -42.82
CA ASN A 161 9.23 35.01 -44.01
C ASN A 161 9.37 33.48 -44.11
N TYR A 162 9.58 32.98 -45.33
CA TYR A 162 10.21 31.68 -45.57
C TYR A 162 11.68 31.98 -45.83
N ILE A 163 12.58 31.32 -45.12
CA ILE A 163 14.02 31.61 -45.17
C ILE A 163 14.74 30.27 -45.26
N GLU A 164 15.45 30.07 -46.37
CA GLU A 164 16.19 28.85 -46.66
C GLU A 164 17.62 29.21 -47.10
N GLY A 165 18.60 28.82 -46.29
CA GLY A 165 20.02 28.81 -46.62
C GLY A 165 20.63 27.47 -46.22
N SER A 166 21.56 26.95 -47.02
CA SER A 166 22.14 25.61 -46.79
C SER A 166 23.08 25.53 -45.59
N GLY A 167 23.65 26.66 -45.17
CA GLY A 167 24.46 26.78 -43.94
C GLY A 167 23.62 27.36 -42.80
N GLU A 168 23.30 28.65 -42.89
CA GLU A 168 22.55 29.38 -41.87
C GLU A 168 21.36 30.14 -42.48
N ASN A 169 20.16 29.98 -41.93
CA ASN A 169 19.00 30.74 -42.39
C ASN A 169 19.15 32.24 -42.07
N VAL A 170 19.57 32.56 -40.84
CA VAL A 170 19.83 33.94 -40.38
C VAL A 170 21.09 33.94 -39.52
N MET A 171 22.06 34.80 -39.83
CA MET A 171 23.30 34.93 -39.05
C MET A 171 23.62 36.40 -38.75
N PHE A 172 23.88 36.71 -37.48
CA PHE A 172 24.44 38.00 -37.07
C PHE A 172 25.87 37.77 -36.55
N GLY A 173 26.86 38.29 -37.26
CA GLY A 173 28.29 38.10 -36.95
C GLY A 173 29.05 37.36 -38.05
N GLY A 174 30.05 36.56 -37.66
CA GLY A 174 30.95 35.84 -38.58
C GLY A 174 32.15 36.65 -39.09
N ALA A 175 32.18 37.96 -38.81
CA ALA A 175 33.31 38.85 -38.99
C ALA A 175 33.26 39.98 -37.94
N ASP A 176 34.41 40.58 -37.63
CA ASP A 176 34.45 41.73 -36.71
C ASP A 176 33.71 42.94 -37.32
N PRO A 177 32.75 43.55 -36.59
CA PRO A 177 32.11 44.78 -37.03
C PRO A 177 33.14 45.91 -37.10
N SER A 178 33.02 46.77 -38.11
CA SER A 178 33.73 48.06 -38.15
C SER A 178 33.19 49.05 -37.12
N VAL A 179 31.97 48.82 -36.62
CA VAL A 179 31.35 49.62 -35.54
C VAL A 179 31.86 49.10 -34.18
N PRO A 180 32.60 49.91 -33.39
CA PRO A 180 33.15 49.46 -32.12
C PRO A 180 32.07 49.04 -31.12
N ASN A 181 32.29 47.93 -30.43
CA ASN A 181 31.38 47.35 -29.42
C ASN A 181 29.98 47.06 -29.96
N LEU A 182 29.85 46.79 -31.27
CA LEU A 182 28.56 46.48 -31.84
C LEU A 182 28.09 45.10 -31.39
N VAL A 183 26.99 45.11 -30.64
CA VAL A 183 26.12 43.94 -30.43
C VAL A 183 24.85 44.21 -31.24
N PRO A 184 24.61 43.47 -32.35
CA PRO A 184 23.32 43.52 -33.02
C PRO A 184 22.23 43.24 -31.98
N SER A 185 21.38 44.23 -31.72
CA SER A 185 20.34 44.18 -30.71
C SER A 185 19.02 44.60 -31.34
N ASP A 186 17.90 44.28 -30.68
CA ASP A 186 16.56 44.59 -31.19
C ASP A 186 16.24 43.92 -32.56
N ILE A 187 16.56 42.62 -32.66
CA ILE A 187 16.06 41.77 -33.74
C ILE A 187 14.60 41.47 -33.40
N ALA A 188 13.70 42.31 -33.89
CA ALA A 188 12.26 42.25 -33.63
C ALA A 188 11.56 41.13 -34.45
N GLY A 189 12.08 39.91 -34.37
CA GLY A 189 11.44 38.67 -34.81
C GLY A 189 11.40 37.72 -33.63
N GLY A 190 10.20 37.35 -33.18
CA GLY A 190 10.02 36.48 -32.01
C GLY A 190 10.76 35.14 -32.14
N ASN A 191 10.79 34.37 -31.04
CA ASN A 191 11.40 33.03 -31.00
C ASN A 191 11.09 32.24 -32.28
N TYR A 192 12.13 31.85 -33.01
CA TYR A 192 12.02 31.11 -34.27
C TYR A 192 11.44 29.72 -34.01
N ARG A 193 10.12 29.62 -33.91
CA ARG A 193 9.39 28.37 -33.68
C ARG A 193 9.09 27.67 -35.01
N LEU A 194 9.01 26.34 -35.00
CA LEU A 194 8.51 25.59 -36.15
C LEU A 194 7.08 26.05 -36.49
N SER A 195 6.82 26.25 -37.78
CA SER A 195 5.47 26.52 -38.29
C SER A 195 4.50 25.41 -37.88
N ALA A 196 3.24 25.77 -37.63
CA ALA A 196 2.17 24.79 -37.37
C ALA A 196 1.96 23.79 -38.52
N LEU A 197 2.45 24.11 -39.73
CA LEU A 197 2.40 23.23 -40.90
C LEU A 197 3.69 22.44 -41.11
N SER A 198 4.69 22.58 -40.23
CA SER A 198 5.92 21.82 -40.32
C SER A 198 5.65 20.34 -40.01
N PRO A 199 6.13 19.40 -40.84
CA PRO A 199 6.04 17.97 -40.52
C PRO A 199 6.85 17.58 -39.28
N TYR A 200 7.69 18.50 -38.77
CA TYR A 200 8.50 18.33 -37.57
C TYR A 200 7.91 19.01 -36.32
N LYS A 201 6.76 19.68 -36.45
CA LYS A 201 6.01 20.26 -35.33
C LYS A 201 5.50 19.12 -34.45
N ASN A 202 5.79 19.15 -33.15
CA ASN A 202 5.36 18.12 -32.18
C ASN A 202 5.77 16.68 -32.54
N ALA A 203 6.82 16.52 -33.36
CA ALA A 203 7.26 15.23 -33.87
C ALA A 203 8.40 14.60 -33.05
N GLY A 204 8.80 15.25 -31.94
CA GLY A 204 9.68 14.67 -30.93
C GLY A 204 9.04 13.45 -30.28
N THR A 205 9.86 12.56 -29.71
CA THR A 205 9.38 11.36 -29.00
C THR A 205 8.59 11.69 -27.73
N ASP A 206 8.77 12.90 -27.21
CA ASP A 206 8.06 13.55 -26.11
C ASP A 206 6.79 14.29 -26.55
N GLY A 207 6.53 14.41 -27.86
CA GLY A 207 5.39 15.14 -28.40
C GLY A 207 5.65 16.63 -28.60
N ASP A 208 6.88 17.10 -28.38
CA ASP A 208 7.29 18.48 -28.60
C ASP A 208 7.98 18.68 -29.96
N ASP A 209 8.29 19.93 -30.30
CA ASP A 209 9.01 20.25 -31.53
C ASP A 209 10.38 19.56 -31.55
N ILE A 210 10.73 18.93 -32.68
CA ILE A 210 12.06 18.33 -32.83
C ILE A 210 13.12 19.44 -32.71
N GLY A 211 13.98 19.34 -31.69
CA GLY A 211 15.02 20.33 -31.38
C GLY A 211 14.89 20.87 -29.96
N VAL A 212 14.66 22.17 -29.82
CA VAL A 212 14.49 22.83 -28.51
C VAL A 212 13.00 22.95 -28.19
N ASP A 213 12.61 22.60 -26.97
CA ASP A 213 11.29 22.94 -26.46
C ASP A 213 11.24 24.44 -26.17
N PHE A 214 10.64 25.19 -27.08
CA PHE A 214 10.49 26.63 -26.96
C PHE A 214 9.58 27.05 -25.81
N ASN A 215 8.69 26.20 -25.31
CA ASN A 215 7.88 26.53 -24.14
C ASN A 215 8.71 26.43 -22.87
N LEU A 216 9.55 25.39 -22.73
CA LEU A 216 10.50 25.29 -21.63
C LEU A 216 11.59 26.36 -21.71
N LEU A 217 12.10 26.67 -22.91
CA LEU A 217 13.05 27.76 -23.09
C LEU A 217 12.45 29.12 -22.72
N ASP A 218 11.20 29.38 -23.10
CA ASP A 218 10.50 30.62 -22.74
C ASP A 218 10.21 30.70 -21.25
N LEU A 219 9.89 29.58 -20.61
CA LEU A 219 9.75 29.50 -19.17
C LEU A 219 11.08 29.79 -18.46
N ALA A 220 12.18 29.17 -18.92
CA ALA A 220 13.52 29.33 -18.37
C ALA A 220 14.11 30.74 -18.59
N THR A 221 13.76 31.41 -19.68
CA THR A 221 14.28 32.74 -20.03
C THR A 221 13.35 33.89 -19.62
N SER A 222 12.11 33.59 -19.22
CA SER A 222 11.12 34.59 -18.78
C SER A 222 11.66 35.52 -17.69
N CYS A 223 12.49 35.00 -16.79
CA CYS A 223 13.10 35.72 -15.67
C CYS A 223 14.35 36.54 -16.07
N ALA A 224 15.06 36.14 -17.14
CA ALA A 224 16.26 36.81 -17.64
C ALA A 224 15.96 38.21 -18.22
N SER A 225 14.75 38.44 -18.74
CA SER A 225 14.31 39.76 -19.22
C SER A 225 14.08 40.79 -18.09
N SER A 226 13.92 40.34 -16.83
CA SER A 226 13.65 41.20 -15.66
C SER A 226 14.86 41.38 -14.72
N GLY A 227 15.96 40.65 -14.96
CA GLY A 227 17.17 40.72 -14.12
C GLY A 227 17.08 40.00 -12.77
N VAL A 228 16.05 39.18 -12.55
CA VAL A 228 15.89 38.38 -11.33
C VAL A 228 15.54 36.95 -11.71
N CYS A 229 16.52 36.05 -11.73
CA CYS A 229 16.24 34.63 -11.90
C CYS A 229 15.73 34.05 -10.58
N ALA A 230 14.56 33.42 -10.60
CA ALA A 230 14.30 32.35 -9.64
C ALA A 230 15.36 31.27 -9.86
N SER A 231 15.80 30.59 -8.79
CA SER A 231 16.72 29.46 -8.88
C SER A 231 16.23 28.47 -9.94
N ASP A 232 17.18 27.88 -10.69
CA ASP A 232 16.95 26.84 -11.69
C ASP A 232 15.83 25.88 -11.22
N PRO A 233 14.74 25.68 -11.99
CA PRO A 233 13.70 24.76 -11.56
C PRO A 233 14.30 23.36 -11.42
N ASP A 234 14.21 22.80 -10.22
CA ASP A 234 14.71 21.46 -9.95
C ASP A 234 13.95 20.43 -10.80
N MET A 235 14.70 19.58 -11.51
CA MET A 235 14.15 18.54 -12.39
C MET A 235 14.52 17.13 -11.95
N ILE A 236 15.27 16.99 -10.86
CA ILE A 236 15.71 15.68 -10.37
C ILE A 236 14.70 15.22 -9.32
N PRO A 237 14.02 14.07 -9.51
CA PRO A 237 13.12 13.56 -8.49
C PRO A 237 13.86 13.08 -7.24
N PRO A 238 13.20 13.11 -6.06
CA PRO A 238 13.76 12.54 -4.84
C PRO A 238 14.09 11.06 -4.98
N THR A 239 15.06 10.57 -4.21
CA THR A 239 15.23 9.13 -3.93
C THR A 239 14.49 8.77 -2.65
N VAL A 240 13.70 7.69 -2.66
CA VAL A 240 12.92 7.25 -1.49
C VAL A 240 12.97 5.73 -1.29
N ALA A 241 13.04 5.29 -0.04
CA ALA A 241 13.02 3.89 0.34
C ALA A 241 12.32 3.69 1.70
N ILE A 242 11.49 2.64 1.80
CA ILE A 242 10.98 2.19 3.10
C ILE A 242 12.15 1.63 3.92
N SER A 243 12.29 2.12 5.15
CA SER A 243 13.36 1.73 6.09
C SER A 243 12.86 0.82 7.21
N ALA A 244 11.57 0.87 7.54
CA ALA A 244 10.91 -0.08 8.43
C ALA A 244 9.42 -0.16 8.08
N PRO A 245 8.77 -1.32 8.28
CA PRO A 245 9.34 -2.61 8.71
C PRO A 245 10.29 -3.24 7.67
N ALA A 246 11.01 -4.30 8.04
CA ALA A 246 11.88 -5.00 7.09
C ALA A 246 11.05 -5.78 6.05
N LEU A 247 11.62 -6.00 4.86
CA LEU A 247 11.02 -6.85 3.83
C LEU A 247 10.69 -8.24 4.41
N GLY A 248 9.45 -8.69 4.25
CA GLY A 248 8.94 -9.97 4.73
C GLY A 248 8.60 -9.99 6.21
N ALA A 249 8.61 -8.85 6.91
CA ALA A 249 8.26 -8.80 8.32
C ALA A 249 6.83 -9.28 8.59
N MET A 250 6.65 -10.06 9.66
CA MET A 250 5.34 -10.31 10.26
C MET A 250 5.00 -9.13 11.16
N VAL A 251 3.81 -8.55 10.97
CA VAL A 251 3.39 -7.36 11.71
C VAL A 251 2.00 -7.55 12.32
N VAL A 252 1.82 -7.05 13.53
CA VAL A 252 0.58 -7.15 14.31
C VAL A 252 0.42 -5.92 15.20
N GLY A 253 -0.82 -5.48 15.39
CA GLY A 253 -1.16 -4.37 16.28
C GLY A 253 -0.88 -3.01 15.64
N THR A 254 -0.25 -2.10 16.39
CA THR A 254 0.14 -0.79 15.86
C THR A 254 1.63 -0.78 15.63
N ILE A 255 2.06 -0.61 14.38
CA ILE A 255 3.47 -0.54 13.99
C ILE A 255 3.81 0.84 13.42
N THR A 256 5.10 1.17 13.43
CA THR A 256 5.62 2.35 12.73
C THR A 256 6.12 1.94 11.36
N VAL A 257 5.66 2.62 10.32
CA VAL A 257 6.24 2.55 8.97
C VAL A 257 7.11 3.79 8.80
N SER A 258 8.37 3.61 8.39
CA SER A 258 9.30 4.72 8.20
C SER A 258 9.98 4.64 6.84
N ALA A 259 10.39 5.80 6.32
CA ALA A 259 11.10 5.91 5.06
C ALA A 259 12.27 6.90 5.18
N SER A 260 13.27 6.69 4.34
CA SER A 260 14.28 7.70 4.02
C SER A 260 13.92 8.34 2.69
N ALA A 261 13.99 9.66 2.61
CA ALA A 261 13.91 10.38 1.35
C ALA A 261 14.99 11.47 1.30
N THR A 262 15.68 11.57 0.17
CA THR A 262 16.74 12.55 -0.08
C THR A 262 16.64 13.06 -1.50
N ASP A 263 17.02 14.31 -1.69
CA ASP A 263 16.95 15.01 -2.95
C ASP A 263 18.08 16.07 -3.03
N ASN A 264 18.48 16.50 -4.22
CA ASN A 264 19.53 17.51 -4.42
C ASN A 264 19.13 18.92 -3.97
N VAL A 265 17.85 19.31 -4.03
CA VAL A 265 17.35 20.60 -3.52
C VAL A 265 16.44 20.41 -2.30
N GLY A 266 16.00 19.19 -2.04
CA GLY A 266 15.40 18.77 -0.78
C GLY A 266 14.00 18.22 -0.96
N THR A 267 13.67 17.22 -0.15
CA THR A 267 12.33 16.60 -0.15
C THR A 267 11.37 17.42 0.71
N VAL A 268 10.16 17.68 0.21
CA VAL A 268 9.12 18.44 0.94
C VAL A 268 7.99 17.56 1.47
N GLY A 269 7.92 16.31 1.06
CA GLY A 269 6.96 15.37 1.64
C GLY A 269 7.13 13.93 1.22
N VAL A 270 6.64 13.03 2.06
CA VAL A 270 6.58 11.58 1.84
C VAL A 270 5.18 11.08 2.19
N GLN A 271 4.47 10.54 1.20
CA GLN A 271 3.19 9.87 1.35
C GLN A 271 3.42 8.37 1.44
N PHE A 272 3.02 7.73 2.54
CA PHE A 272 3.05 6.28 2.68
C PHE A 272 1.81 5.66 2.02
N GLU A 273 1.95 4.46 1.47
CA GLU A 273 0.88 3.71 0.82
C GLU A 273 0.86 2.25 1.29
N LEU A 274 -0.36 1.69 1.38
CA LEU A 274 -0.65 0.29 1.64
C LEU A 274 -1.48 -0.24 0.47
N ASP A 275 -0.97 -1.23 -0.27
CA ASP A 275 -1.60 -1.80 -1.47
C ASP A 275 -2.01 -0.75 -2.51
N GLY A 276 -1.22 0.32 -2.64
CA GLY A 276 -1.45 1.45 -3.55
C GLY A 276 -2.45 2.50 -3.05
N ALA A 277 -2.96 2.38 -1.82
CA ALA A 277 -3.81 3.39 -1.19
C ALA A 277 -3.06 4.16 -0.10
N ASN A 278 -3.34 5.46 0.06
CA ASN A 278 -2.67 6.30 1.06
C ASN A 278 -2.84 5.77 2.48
N LEU A 279 -1.71 5.51 3.14
CA LEU A 279 -1.63 5.11 4.54
C LEU A 279 -1.42 6.34 5.42
N GLY A 280 -2.52 7.04 5.71
CA GLY A 280 -2.51 8.28 6.48
C GLY A 280 -2.17 9.52 5.64
N ALA A 281 -2.01 10.65 6.32
CA ALA A 281 -1.62 11.91 5.70
C ALA A 281 -0.12 11.90 5.35
N GLU A 282 0.23 12.67 4.34
CA GLU A 282 1.62 12.88 3.96
C GLU A 282 2.44 13.53 5.08
N VAL A 283 3.69 13.06 5.22
CA VAL A 283 4.65 13.57 6.20
C VAL A 283 5.56 14.59 5.53
N THR A 284 5.45 15.87 5.91
CA THR A 284 6.12 17.00 5.24
C THR A 284 7.49 17.36 5.81
N SER A 285 8.00 16.60 6.77
CA SER A 285 9.32 16.83 7.37
C SER A 285 9.92 15.54 7.93
N ALA A 286 11.23 15.36 7.74
CA ALA A 286 11.96 14.25 8.33
C ALA A 286 11.98 14.36 9.88
N PRO A 287 11.99 13.24 10.63
CA PRO A 287 11.98 11.85 10.13
C PRO A 287 10.62 11.41 9.59
N TYR A 288 10.61 10.84 8.38
CA TYR A 288 9.38 10.41 7.71
C TYR A 288 8.87 9.10 8.32
N SER A 289 7.75 9.17 9.03
CA SER A 289 7.13 7.99 9.62
C SER A 289 5.62 8.16 9.84
N VAL A 290 4.89 7.06 9.77
CA VAL A 290 3.46 6.98 10.08
C VAL A 290 3.18 5.82 11.04
N SER A 291 2.22 6.01 11.94
CA SER A 291 1.70 4.95 12.79
C SER A 291 0.58 4.21 12.05
N TRP A 292 0.72 2.91 11.86
CA TRP A 292 -0.24 2.06 11.19
C TRP A 292 -0.84 1.05 12.16
N ASN A 293 -2.15 1.14 12.36
CA ASN A 293 -2.94 0.14 13.08
C ASN A 293 -3.45 -0.93 12.12
N THR A 294 -2.95 -2.16 12.25
CA THR A 294 -3.25 -3.28 11.36
C THR A 294 -4.62 -3.92 11.64
N ARG A 295 -5.29 -3.58 12.73
CA ARG A 295 -6.48 -4.29 13.26
C ARG A 295 -7.68 -4.35 12.32
N ASN A 296 -7.83 -3.37 11.44
CA ASN A 296 -8.96 -3.28 10.49
C ASN A 296 -8.56 -3.66 9.07
N VAL A 297 -7.34 -4.15 8.88
CA VAL A 297 -6.84 -4.66 7.60
C VAL A 297 -6.94 -6.18 7.66
N LEU A 298 -7.34 -6.81 6.55
CA LEU A 298 -7.43 -8.27 6.46
C LEU A 298 -6.06 -8.90 6.71
N ASP A 299 -6.05 -10.11 7.27
CA ASP A 299 -4.80 -10.86 7.41
C ASP A 299 -4.31 -11.36 6.05
N GLY A 300 -2.98 -11.40 5.88
CA GLY A 300 -2.36 -11.77 4.62
C GLY A 300 -1.16 -10.91 4.25
N THR A 301 -0.67 -11.08 3.03
CA THR A 301 0.46 -10.29 2.50
C THR A 301 -0.02 -8.95 1.99
N HIS A 302 0.63 -7.87 2.42
CA HIS A 302 0.39 -6.50 1.99
C HIS A 302 1.66 -5.86 1.44
N LEU A 303 1.51 -4.90 0.53
CA LEU A 303 2.60 -4.13 -0.05
C LEU A 303 2.65 -2.72 0.56
N LEU A 304 3.77 -2.37 1.19
CA LEU A 304 4.05 -1.00 1.64
C LEU A 304 4.95 -0.29 0.63
N ALA A 305 4.58 0.94 0.27
CA ALA A 305 5.39 1.82 -0.55
C ALA A 305 5.38 3.26 0.01
N ALA A 306 6.28 4.11 -0.48
CA ALA A 306 6.29 5.52 -0.17
C ALA A 306 6.54 6.34 -1.44
N VAL A 307 5.80 7.45 -1.58
CA VAL A 307 5.96 8.43 -2.65
C VAL A 307 6.56 9.69 -2.05
N ALA A 308 7.76 10.07 -2.47
CA ALA A 308 8.41 11.31 -2.07
C ALA A 308 8.21 12.38 -3.14
N ARG A 309 8.09 13.64 -2.71
CA ARG A 309 8.09 14.80 -3.60
C ARG A 309 9.01 15.92 -3.13
N ASP A 310 9.48 16.73 -4.05
CA ASP A 310 10.22 17.97 -3.79
C ASP A 310 9.34 19.22 -3.94
N ALA A 311 9.95 20.40 -3.76
CA ALA A 311 9.27 21.69 -3.88
C ALA A 311 8.94 22.07 -5.34
N ALA A 312 9.64 21.48 -6.32
CA ALA A 312 9.43 21.71 -7.75
C ALA A 312 8.31 20.84 -8.33
N GLY A 313 7.83 19.85 -7.57
CA GLY A 313 6.75 18.95 -7.95
C GLY A 313 7.23 17.62 -8.54
N ASN A 314 8.55 17.34 -8.55
CA ASN A 314 9.04 16.04 -8.98
C ASN A 314 8.69 14.99 -7.93
N THR A 315 8.33 13.79 -8.39
CA THR A 315 7.90 12.69 -7.53
C THR A 315 8.64 11.41 -7.84
N ALA A 316 8.93 10.61 -6.81
CA ALA A 316 9.42 9.25 -6.97
C ALA A 316 8.70 8.30 -6.01
N THR A 317 8.45 7.08 -6.47
CA THR A 317 7.87 6.00 -5.68
C THR A 317 8.96 5.00 -5.31
N SER A 318 9.01 4.59 -4.04
CA SER A 318 9.97 3.58 -3.58
C SER A 318 9.66 2.21 -4.19
N ALA A 319 10.64 1.31 -4.18
CA ALA A 319 10.33 -0.11 -4.29
C ALA A 319 9.35 -0.50 -3.16
N GLY A 320 8.34 -1.29 -3.50
CA GLY A 320 7.40 -1.80 -2.51
C GLY A 320 8.03 -2.92 -1.67
N ILE A 321 7.75 -2.95 -0.37
CA ILE A 321 8.12 -4.06 0.50
C ILE A 321 6.88 -4.87 0.89
N SER A 322 6.97 -6.19 0.81
CA SER A 322 5.91 -7.07 1.29
C SER A 322 6.02 -7.28 2.81
N VAL A 323 4.90 -7.22 3.52
CA VAL A 323 4.76 -7.59 4.93
C VAL A 323 3.59 -8.54 5.09
N THR A 324 3.59 -9.35 6.14
CA THR A 324 2.50 -10.30 6.43
C THR A 324 1.77 -9.88 7.70
N LEU A 325 0.48 -9.57 7.58
CA LEU A 325 -0.40 -9.26 8.70
C LEU A 325 -0.92 -10.54 9.34
N VAL A 326 -0.83 -10.58 10.67
CA VAL A 326 -1.35 -11.67 11.50
C VAL A 326 -2.08 -11.07 12.70
N ASN A 327 -3.28 -10.53 12.48
CA ASN A 327 -4.10 -9.94 13.54
C ASN A 327 -4.91 -10.98 14.31
N ALA A 328 -5.19 -12.15 13.72
CA ALA A 328 -5.83 -13.24 14.43
C ALA A 328 -4.89 -13.81 15.51
N ASP A 329 -5.31 -13.72 16.77
CA ASP A 329 -4.66 -14.47 17.84
C ASP A 329 -4.96 -15.95 17.64
N ALA A 330 -3.92 -16.75 17.45
CA ALA A 330 -4.01 -18.20 17.24
C ALA A 330 -3.40 -18.99 18.40
N THR A 331 -2.97 -18.32 19.47
CA THR A 331 -2.34 -18.97 20.62
C THR A 331 -3.43 -19.39 21.60
N PRO A 332 -3.62 -20.68 21.91
CA PRO A 332 -4.57 -21.08 22.94
C PRO A 332 -4.09 -20.67 24.34
N PRO A 333 -5.01 -20.35 25.26
CA PRO A 333 -4.66 -20.04 26.64
C PRO A 333 -4.08 -21.27 27.36
N ALA A 334 -3.36 -21.06 28.46
CA ALA A 334 -3.00 -22.10 29.40
C ALA A 334 -3.96 -22.09 30.60
N VAL A 335 -4.35 -23.26 31.10
CA VAL A 335 -5.22 -23.41 32.28
C VAL A 335 -4.72 -24.52 33.19
N THR A 336 -4.76 -24.29 34.51
CA THR A 336 -4.32 -25.24 35.53
C THR A 336 -5.28 -25.23 36.70
N ILE A 337 -5.54 -26.41 37.27
CA ILE A 337 -6.31 -26.58 38.51
C ILE A 337 -5.30 -26.70 39.65
N THR A 338 -5.43 -25.85 40.67
CA THR A 338 -4.51 -25.82 41.82
C THR A 338 -5.21 -26.09 43.15
N SER A 339 -6.54 -25.94 43.19
CA SER A 339 -7.40 -26.24 44.32
C SER A 339 -8.56 -27.14 43.87
N PRO A 340 -8.89 -28.20 44.61
CA PRO A 340 -8.34 -28.59 45.92
C PRO A 340 -6.96 -29.28 45.87
N THR A 341 -6.47 -29.60 44.67
CA THR A 341 -5.18 -30.27 44.47
C THR A 341 -4.59 -29.89 43.12
N SER A 342 -3.27 -30.01 42.98
CA SER A 342 -2.56 -29.99 41.69
C SER A 342 -2.31 -31.40 41.14
N SER A 343 -2.69 -32.45 41.87
CA SER A 343 -2.66 -33.83 41.40
C SER A 343 -3.79 -34.10 40.40
N SER A 344 -3.63 -35.09 39.54
CA SER A 344 -4.69 -35.52 38.61
C SER A 344 -5.90 -36.14 39.31
N ALA A 345 -5.79 -36.50 40.58
CA ALA A 345 -6.86 -37.09 41.39
C ALA A 345 -6.98 -36.46 42.79
N TYR A 346 -8.22 -36.37 43.27
CA TYR A 346 -8.61 -35.88 44.60
C TYR A 346 -9.74 -36.74 45.19
N SER A 347 -9.70 -37.00 46.50
CA SER A 347 -10.78 -37.70 47.21
C SER A 347 -11.37 -36.81 48.29
N THR A 348 -12.69 -36.79 48.42
CA THR A 348 -13.41 -35.98 49.41
C THR A 348 -14.66 -36.71 49.89
N SER A 349 -15.16 -36.37 51.07
CA SER A 349 -16.49 -36.77 51.56
C SER A 349 -17.53 -35.65 51.45
N ALA A 350 -17.14 -34.46 50.98
CA ALA A 350 -18.04 -33.32 50.79
C ALA A 350 -18.74 -33.40 49.43
N SER A 351 -20.07 -33.36 49.41
CA SER A 351 -20.89 -33.41 48.18
C SER A 351 -20.87 -32.13 47.34
N LEU A 352 -20.32 -31.04 47.88
CA LEU A 352 -20.09 -29.79 47.17
C LEU A 352 -18.59 -29.50 47.11
N LEU A 353 -18.08 -29.21 45.92
CA LEU A 353 -16.70 -28.85 45.69
C LEU A 353 -16.56 -27.40 45.22
N THR A 354 -15.45 -26.79 45.61
CA THR A 354 -14.95 -25.56 44.98
C THR A 354 -13.63 -25.88 44.29
N LEU A 355 -13.57 -25.62 42.99
CA LEU A 355 -12.31 -25.62 42.24
C LEU A 355 -11.71 -24.23 42.21
N GLY A 356 -10.38 -24.18 42.17
CA GLY A 356 -9.64 -22.95 41.93
C GLY A 356 -8.39 -23.24 41.11
N GLY A 357 -7.93 -22.22 40.39
CA GLY A 357 -6.78 -22.38 39.54
C GLY A 357 -6.31 -21.09 38.89
N LEU A 358 -5.38 -21.26 37.96
CA LEU A 358 -4.81 -20.17 37.19
C LEU A 358 -5.08 -20.38 35.70
N ALA A 359 -5.31 -19.31 34.97
CA ALA A 359 -5.25 -19.30 33.52
C ALA A 359 -4.50 -18.06 33.01
N SER A 360 -3.80 -18.22 31.89
CA SER A 360 -2.98 -17.17 31.30
C SER A 360 -2.98 -17.31 29.79
N ASP A 361 -2.74 -16.21 29.10
CA ASP A 361 -2.73 -16.13 27.65
C ASP A 361 -1.74 -15.04 27.21
N ASN A 362 -1.26 -15.08 25.97
CA ASN A 362 -0.42 -14.02 25.39
C ASN A 362 -1.18 -12.68 25.29
N THR A 363 -2.50 -12.71 25.13
CA THR A 363 -3.36 -11.53 25.08
C THR A 363 -4.22 -11.40 26.34
N ARG A 364 -5.24 -12.28 26.47
CA ARG A 364 -6.17 -12.29 27.62
C ARG A 364 -7.10 -13.51 27.56
N VAL A 365 -7.21 -14.22 28.68
CA VAL A 365 -8.28 -15.21 28.91
C VAL A 365 -9.63 -14.49 29.05
N ALA A 366 -10.58 -14.78 28.16
CA ALA A 366 -11.91 -14.17 28.15
C ALA A 366 -12.88 -14.88 29.10
N THR A 367 -12.86 -16.22 29.13
CA THR A 367 -13.75 -17.01 29.99
C THR A 367 -13.04 -18.24 30.55
N VAL A 368 -13.49 -18.67 31.73
CA VAL A 368 -13.17 -19.98 32.29
C VAL A 368 -14.48 -20.67 32.65
N THR A 369 -14.72 -21.87 32.11
CA THR A 369 -15.92 -22.68 32.37
C THR A 369 -15.54 -24.03 32.95
N TRP A 370 -16.51 -24.73 33.50
CA TRP A 370 -16.33 -26.09 34.01
C TRP A 370 -17.52 -26.98 33.69
N THR A 371 -17.27 -28.29 33.61
CA THR A 371 -18.27 -29.35 33.45
C THR A 371 -17.94 -30.54 34.33
N ASN A 372 -18.95 -31.22 34.85
CA ASN A 372 -18.83 -32.53 35.50
C ASN A 372 -19.45 -33.62 34.59
N ASP A 373 -18.72 -34.72 34.34
CA ASP A 373 -19.22 -35.87 33.57
C ASP A 373 -20.47 -36.51 34.19
N ARG A 374 -20.64 -36.37 35.51
CA ARG A 374 -21.82 -36.81 36.26
C ARG A 374 -22.95 -35.77 36.32
N GLY A 375 -22.84 -34.68 35.57
CA GLY A 375 -23.84 -33.64 35.45
C GLY A 375 -23.49 -32.35 36.20
N GLY A 376 -23.90 -31.23 35.62
CA GLY A 376 -23.56 -29.88 36.09
C GLY A 376 -22.48 -29.22 35.24
N SER A 377 -22.64 -27.92 35.01
CA SER A 377 -21.68 -27.07 34.31
C SER A 377 -21.87 -25.63 34.75
N GLY A 378 -20.89 -24.77 34.46
CA GLY A 378 -21.00 -23.36 34.75
C GLY A 378 -19.78 -22.55 34.33
N THR A 379 -19.83 -21.26 34.64
CA THR A 379 -18.72 -20.32 34.45
C THR A 379 -18.05 -20.04 35.79
N ALA A 380 -16.72 -20.06 35.82
CA ALA A 380 -15.95 -19.69 37.00
C ALA A 380 -15.98 -18.16 37.22
N THR A 381 -15.74 -17.74 38.46
CA THR A 381 -15.51 -16.33 38.81
C THR A 381 -14.03 -16.01 38.65
N GLY A 382 -13.72 -14.98 37.86
CA GLY A 382 -12.34 -14.59 37.51
C GLY A 382 -11.79 -15.39 36.31
N THR A 383 -10.77 -14.83 35.66
CA THR A 383 -10.13 -15.45 34.47
C THR A 383 -8.65 -15.75 34.68
N THR A 384 -7.90 -14.87 35.36
CA THR A 384 -6.47 -15.13 35.69
C THR A 384 -6.32 -16.04 36.90
N SER A 385 -6.94 -15.64 38.02
CA SER A 385 -7.17 -16.50 39.17
C SER A 385 -8.66 -16.76 39.20
N TRP A 386 -9.05 -18.00 38.90
CA TRP A 386 -10.43 -18.36 38.71
C TRP A 386 -10.89 -19.28 39.85
N THR A 387 -12.17 -19.21 40.17
CA THR A 387 -12.82 -20.04 41.19
C THR A 387 -14.19 -20.52 40.73
N ALA A 388 -14.48 -21.80 40.88
CA ALA A 388 -15.76 -22.40 40.54
C ALA A 388 -16.31 -23.12 41.78
N GLY A 389 -17.24 -22.47 42.49
CA GLY A 389 -17.87 -23.00 43.69
C GLY A 389 -19.20 -23.72 43.41
N GLY A 390 -19.65 -24.51 44.38
CA GLY A 390 -20.98 -25.15 44.34
C GLY A 390 -21.08 -26.30 43.34
N ILE A 391 -19.96 -26.91 42.96
CA ILE A 391 -19.94 -28.06 42.06
C ILE A 391 -20.51 -29.26 42.82
N VAL A 392 -21.68 -29.74 42.41
CA VAL A 392 -22.32 -30.92 43.00
C VAL A 392 -21.61 -32.17 42.53
N LEU A 393 -21.11 -32.97 43.47
CA LEU A 393 -20.49 -34.26 43.22
C LEU A 393 -21.50 -35.38 43.42
N GLN A 394 -21.42 -36.40 42.55
CA GLN A 394 -22.13 -37.67 42.74
C GLN A 394 -21.20 -38.67 43.45
N LEU A 395 -21.77 -39.62 44.20
CA LEU A 395 -20.98 -40.65 44.88
C LEU A 395 -20.11 -41.44 43.88
N GLY A 396 -18.86 -41.70 44.26
CA GLY A 396 -17.85 -42.31 43.39
C GLY A 396 -17.10 -41.27 42.54
N THR A 397 -16.60 -41.70 41.38
CA THR A 397 -15.74 -40.88 40.51
C THR A 397 -16.52 -39.85 39.68
N ASN A 398 -16.10 -38.60 39.77
CA ASN A 398 -16.51 -37.45 38.97
C ASN A 398 -15.28 -36.96 38.19
N VAL A 399 -15.41 -36.69 36.90
CA VAL A 399 -14.38 -36.07 36.08
C VAL A 399 -14.80 -34.62 35.83
N LEU A 400 -14.05 -33.70 36.43
CA LEU A 400 -14.27 -32.28 36.28
C LEU A 400 -13.32 -31.75 35.20
N THR A 401 -13.88 -31.16 34.16
CA THR A 401 -13.13 -30.50 33.08
C THR A 401 -13.30 -28.99 33.22
N VAL A 402 -12.19 -28.26 33.23
CA VAL A 402 -12.15 -26.80 33.21
C VAL A 402 -11.63 -26.36 31.85
N THR A 403 -12.30 -25.40 31.22
CA THR A 403 -11.95 -24.87 29.91
C THR A 403 -11.68 -23.37 30.03
N ALA A 404 -10.48 -22.93 29.66
CA ALA A 404 -10.19 -21.51 29.44
C ALA A 404 -10.32 -21.20 27.95
N GLN A 405 -10.96 -20.08 27.62
CA GLN A 405 -11.06 -19.56 26.26
C GLN A 405 -10.60 -18.11 26.23
N ASP A 406 -9.80 -17.74 25.24
CA ASP A 406 -9.38 -16.36 25.00
C ASP A 406 -10.47 -15.54 24.27
N ALA A 407 -10.15 -14.29 23.90
CA ALA A 407 -11.09 -13.44 23.17
C ALA A 407 -11.20 -13.76 21.66
N ALA A 408 -10.25 -14.51 21.11
CA ALA A 408 -10.23 -14.95 19.72
C ALA A 408 -10.96 -16.29 19.51
N GLY A 409 -11.37 -16.95 20.59
CA GLY A 409 -12.08 -18.22 20.58
C GLY A 409 -11.19 -19.45 20.77
N ASN A 410 -9.87 -19.27 20.92
CA ASN A 410 -8.95 -20.38 21.18
C ASN A 410 -9.16 -20.90 22.60
N GLY A 411 -9.15 -22.22 22.76
CA GLY A 411 -9.48 -22.87 24.03
C GLY A 411 -8.47 -23.93 24.45
N ALA A 412 -8.30 -24.09 25.76
CA ALA A 412 -7.55 -25.18 26.36
C ALA A 412 -8.27 -25.72 27.59
N THR A 413 -8.00 -26.98 27.92
CA THR A 413 -8.67 -27.69 29.02
C THR A 413 -7.71 -28.28 30.03
N ALA A 414 -8.11 -28.27 31.30
CA ALA A 414 -7.51 -29.04 32.38
C ALA A 414 -8.56 -29.94 33.02
N THR A 415 -8.17 -31.13 33.49
CA THR A 415 -9.09 -32.09 34.09
C THR A 415 -8.60 -32.55 35.46
N VAL A 416 -9.53 -32.75 36.40
CA VAL A 416 -9.26 -33.41 37.69
C VAL A 416 -10.30 -34.49 37.95
N THR A 417 -9.84 -35.66 38.39
CA THR A 417 -10.72 -36.75 38.80
C THR A 417 -11.00 -36.63 40.29
N VAL A 418 -12.26 -36.43 40.67
CA VAL A 418 -12.69 -36.28 42.06
C VAL A 418 -13.55 -37.48 42.48
N THR A 419 -13.08 -38.23 43.48
CA THR A 419 -13.84 -39.32 44.07
C THR A 419 -14.57 -38.85 45.32
N LEU A 420 -15.90 -38.75 45.24
CA LEU A 420 -16.74 -38.53 46.41
C LEU A 420 -16.92 -39.86 47.15
N THR A 421 -16.36 -39.94 48.35
CA THR A 421 -16.42 -41.12 49.21
C THR A 421 -17.62 -40.98 50.16
N ALA A 422 -18.44 -42.02 50.24
CA ALA A 422 -19.42 -42.10 51.33
C ALA A 422 -18.63 -42.39 52.61
N THR A 423 -18.68 -41.50 53.61
CA THR A 423 -18.18 -41.79 54.97
C THR A 423 -19.35 -41.89 55.93
N PHE A 424 -19.63 -43.09 56.42
CA PHE A 424 -20.49 -43.29 57.58
C PHE A 424 -19.64 -43.64 58.80
N THR A 425 -19.97 -42.99 59.92
CA THR A 425 -19.38 -43.24 61.23
C THR A 425 -20.46 -43.82 62.12
N PHE A 426 -20.15 -44.92 62.81
CA PHE A 426 -21.00 -45.42 63.89
C PHE A 426 -20.61 -44.70 65.17
N THR A 427 -21.58 -44.27 65.98
CA THR A 427 -21.29 -43.46 67.18
C THR A 427 -20.55 -44.24 68.27
N ASP A 428 -20.47 -45.56 68.16
CA ASP A 428 -19.95 -46.51 69.16
C ASP A 428 -18.94 -47.55 68.57
N ASP A 429 -18.01 -47.12 67.72
CA ASP A 429 -17.03 -48.03 67.08
C ASP A 429 -15.70 -48.15 67.88
N PRO A 430 -15.25 -49.36 68.32
CA PRO A 430 -15.84 -50.68 68.08
C PRO A 430 -16.99 -51.01 69.05
N LEU A 431 -17.98 -51.74 68.54
CA LEU A 431 -19.07 -52.32 69.34
C LEU A 431 -18.45 -53.35 70.31
N THR A 432 -18.32 -53.00 71.59
CA THR A 432 -17.67 -53.88 72.58
C THR A 432 -18.47 -55.17 72.80
N ALA A 433 -17.76 -56.31 72.88
CA ALA A 433 -18.34 -57.66 72.82
C ALA A 433 -19.23 -58.09 74.01
N GLN A 434 -19.65 -57.17 74.88
CA GLN A 434 -20.54 -57.43 76.02
C GLN A 434 -21.70 -56.41 76.14
N GLY A 435 -21.86 -55.49 75.19
CA GLY A 435 -22.93 -54.49 75.23
C GLY A 435 -24.29 -55.06 74.79
N THR A 436 -25.37 -54.68 75.47
CA THR A 436 -26.74 -54.87 74.97
C THR A 436 -26.89 -54.11 73.65
N LEU A 437 -27.32 -54.80 72.58
CA LEU A 437 -27.61 -54.15 71.31
C LEU A 437 -28.73 -53.14 71.47
N LEU A 438 -28.44 -51.89 71.14
CA LEU A 438 -29.42 -50.81 71.17
C LEU A 438 -30.06 -50.66 69.79
N THR A 439 -31.32 -50.22 69.79
CA THR A 439 -32.05 -49.84 68.57
C THR A 439 -31.31 -48.80 67.75
N ALA A 440 -30.54 -47.91 68.40
CA ALA A 440 -29.69 -46.91 67.74
C ALA A 440 -28.67 -47.55 66.78
N HIS A 441 -28.04 -48.66 67.17
CA HIS A 441 -27.04 -49.30 66.34
C HIS A 441 -27.66 -49.88 65.04
N ILE A 442 -28.90 -50.37 65.10
CA ILE A 442 -29.64 -50.83 63.91
C ILE A 442 -29.97 -49.66 62.99
N LEU A 443 -30.40 -48.52 63.54
CA LEU A 443 -30.72 -47.34 62.74
C LEU A 443 -29.49 -46.78 62.01
N GLU A 444 -28.33 -46.75 62.67
CA GLU A 444 -27.09 -46.32 62.02
C GLU A 444 -26.66 -47.26 60.89
N VAL A 445 -26.78 -48.58 61.08
CA VAL A 445 -26.43 -49.55 60.03
C VAL A 445 -27.46 -49.52 58.89
N ARG A 446 -28.75 -49.29 59.17
CA ARG A 446 -29.76 -49.05 58.13
C ARG A 446 -29.39 -47.85 57.27
N ALA A 447 -29.05 -46.72 57.90
CA ALA A 447 -28.63 -45.51 57.19
C ALA A 447 -27.37 -45.71 56.35
N ALA A 448 -26.37 -46.44 56.88
CA ALA A 448 -25.16 -46.79 56.15
C ALA A 448 -25.46 -47.69 54.93
N VAL A 449 -26.28 -48.73 55.11
CA VAL A 449 -26.68 -49.65 54.03
C VAL A 449 -27.51 -48.93 52.97
N ASP A 450 -28.46 -48.08 53.36
CA ASP A 450 -29.26 -47.28 52.42
C ASP A 450 -28.37 -46.33 51.60
N SER A 451 -27.38 -45.70 52.23
CA SER A 451 -26.40 -44.88 51.52
C SER A 451 -25.59 -45.69 50.50
N LEU A 452 -25.16 -46.91 50.87
CA LEU A 452 -24.44 -47.83 49.98
C LEU A 452 -25.31 -48.37 48.83
N ARG A 453 -26.63 -48.49 49.04
CA ARG A 453 -27.59 -48.89 48.01
C ARG A 453 -27.79 -47.77 46.99
N VAL A 454 -28.06 -46.56 47.47
CA VAL A 454 -28.23 -45.38 46.61
C VAL A 454 -26.99 -45.11 45.78
N SER A 455 -25.79 -45.28 46.37
CA SER A 455 -24.52 -45.15 45.64
C SER A 455 -24.33 -46.16 44.50
N ARG A 456 -25.22 -47.14 44.37
CA ARG A 456 -25.18 -48.21 43.37
C ARG A 456 -26.45 -48.24 42.51
N GLY A 457 -27.18 -47.12 42.48
CA GLY A 457 -28.39 -46.97 41.66
C GLY A 457 -29.60 -47.77 42.18
N LEU A 458 -29.55 -48.26 43.42
CA LEU A 458 -30.68 -48.92 44.06
C LEU A 458 -31.47 -47.92 44.91
N ALA A 459 -32.79 -48.12 45.01
CA ALA A 459 -33.60 -47.41 45.99
C ALA A 459 -33.20 -47.81 47.43
N THR A 460 -33.49 -46.93 48.40
CA THR A 460 -33.42 -47.27 49.83
C THR A 460 -34.26 -48.50 50.13
N PHE A 461 -33.87 -49.28 51.14
CA PHE A 461 -34.52 -50.52 51.46
C PHE A 461 -35.86 -50.27 52.17
N ALA A 462 -36.89 -51.03 51.80
CA ALA A 462 -38.20 -50.96 52.43
C ALA A 462 -38.20 -51.73 53.76
N TRP A 463 -37.68 -51.10 54.81
CA TRP A 463 -37.62 -51.67 56.16
C TRP A 463 -39.03 -51.96 56.71
N THR A 464 -39.31 -53.20 57.14
CA THR A 464 -40.67 -53.59 57.58
C THR A 464 -41.02 -53.09 58.98
N ASP A 465 -40.03 -52.96 59.86
CA ASP A 465 -40.20 -52.35 61.18
C ASP A 465 -39.82 -50.86 61.15
N LEU A 466 -40.83 -50.01 60.95
CA LEU A 466 -40.70 -48.55 60.93
C LEU A 466 -40.78 -47.91 62.33
N THR A 467 -41.04 -48.71 63.37
CA THR A 467 -41.32 -48.21 64.73
C THR A 467 -40.11 -48.20 65.66
N LEU A 468 -38.92 -48.48 65.12
CA LEU A 468 -37.67 -48.51 65.87
C LEU A 468 -37.34 -47.13 66.47
N SER A 469 -37.68 -46.94 67.74
CA SER A 469 -37.26 -45.78 68.54
C SER A 469 -36.20 -46.16 69.57
N PRO A 470 -35.11 -45.37 69.74
CA PRO A 470 -34.10 -45.63 70.76
C PRO A 470 -34.71 -45.80 72.15
N GLY A 471 -34.43 -46.94 72.80
CA GLY A 471 -34.80 -47.20 74.20
C GLY A 471 -36.14 -47.93 74.44
N SER A 472 -36.94 -48.28 73.42
CA SER A 472 -38.22 -48.99 73.62
C SER A 472 -38.39 -50.30 72.85
N THR A 473 -37.61 -50.54 71.78
CA THR A 473 -37.81 -51.71 70.89
C THR A 473 -36.66 -52.70 71.04
N SER A 474 -36.96 -53.97 71.34
CA SER A 474 -35.94 -55.01 71.34
C SER A 474 -35.45 -55.31 69.92
N VAL A 475 -34.13 -55.45 69.75
CA VAL A 475 -33.53 -55.88 68.48
C VAL A 475 -33.91 -57.33 68.20
N LYS A 476 -34.46 -57.59 67.02
CA LYS A 476 -35.00 -58.89 66.60
C LYS A 476 -34.21 -59.44 65.41
N VAL A 477 -34.31 -60.76 65.21
CA VAL A 477 -33.72 -61.45 64.05
C VAL A 477 -34.14 -60.83 62.72
N VAL A 478 -35.39 -60.33 62.61
CA VAL A 478 -35.90 -59.67 61.41
C VAL A 478 -35.07 -58.46 61.00
N HIS A 479 -34.57 -57.67 61.96
CA HIS A 479 -33.75 -56.47 61.66
C HIS A 479 -32.41 -56.87 61.04
N VAL A 480 -31.79 -57.93 61.55
CA VAL A 480 -30.53 -58.47 61.02
C VAL A 480 -30.73 -59.08 59.64
N SER A 481 -31.79 -59.87 59.44
CA SER A 481 -32.08 -60.47 58.14
C SER A 481 -32.34 -59.42 57.06
N GLU A 482 -33.10 -58.37 57.37
CA GLU A 482 -33.32 -57.25 56.44
C GLU A 482 -32.03 -56.51 56.09
N LEU A 483 -31.20 -56.20 57.09
CA LEU A 483 -29.90 -55.55 56.89
C LEU A 483 -29.00 -56.39 55.97
N ARG A 484 -28.95 -57.71 56.19
CA ARG A 484 -28.19 -58.64 55.34
C ARG A 484 -28.75 -58.66 53.92
N THR A 485 -30.07 -58.74 53.74
CA THR A 485 -30.69 -58.71 52.41
C THR A 485 -30.38 -57.40 51.68
N ALA A 486 -30.56 -56.27 52.35
CA ALA A 486 -30.32 -54.93 51.81
C ALA A 486 -28.85 -54.73 51.40
N LEU A 487 -27.92 -55.21 52.24
CA LEU A 487 -26.48 -55.15 51.98
C LEU A 487 -26.06 -56.13 50.88
N ASN A 488 -26.61 -57.34 50.84
CA ASN A 488 -26.34 -58.32 49.78
C ASN A 488 -26.75 -57.79 48.40
N GLN A 489 -27.90 -57.11 48.30
CA GLN A 489 -28.32 -56.43 47.08
C GLN A 489 -27.31 -55.35 46.65
N ALA A 490 -26.77 -54.59 47.60
CA ALA A 490 -25.71 -53.61 47.32
C ALA A 490 -24.40 -54.28 46.87
N TYR A 491 -24.02 -55.43 47.46
CA TYR A 491 -22.86 -56.22 47.02
C TYR A 491 -23.04 -56.78 45.59
N GLN A 492 -24.23 -57.28 45.27
CA GLN A 492 -24.56 -57.77 43.92
C GLN A 492 -24.53 -56.66 42.88
N ALA A 493 -25.11 -55.49 43.19
CA ALA A 493 -25.02 -54.32 42.32
C ALA A 493 -23.57 -53.83 42.13
N ALA A 494 -22.68 -54.14 43.08
CA ALA A 494 -21.25 -53.89 42.98
C ALA A 494 -20.47 -54.99 42.24
N GLY A 495 -21.12 -56.08 41.81
CA GLY A 495 -20.45 -57.23 41.19
C GLY A 495 -19.52 -58.00 42.14
N ARG A 496 -19.79 -57.99 43.45
CA ARG A 496 -18.94 -58.60 44.48
C ARG A 496 -19.54 -59.88 45.05
N ALA A 497 -18.66 -60.76 45.54
CA ALA A 497 -19.06 -61.89 46.35
C ALA A 497 -19.78 -61.42 47.63
N LEU A 498 -20.83 -62.13 48.02
CA LEU A 498 -21.63 -61.79 49.20
C LEU A 498 -20.81 -61.94 50.49
N PRO A 499 -21.06 -61.11 51.52
CA PRO A 499 -20.46 -61.30 52.83
C PRO A 499 -20.79 -62.67 53.42
N ILE A 500 -19.81 -63.29 54.08
CA ILE A 500 -19.99 -64.52 54.84
C ILE A 500 -20.18 -64.14 56.31
N TYR A 501 -21.19 -64.70 56.95
CA TYR A 501 -21.51 -64.45 58.35
C TYR A 501 -21.29 -65.72 59.17
N THR A 502 -20.85 -65.58 60.43
CA THR A 502 -20.62 -66.72 61.31
C THR A 502 -21.90 -67.51 61.59
N ASP A 503 -23.05 -66.82 61.71
CA ASP A 503 -24.38 -67.44 61.69
C ASP A 503 -25.06 -67.14 60.34
N PRO A 504 -25.10 -68.09 59.38
CA PRO A 504 -25.68 -67.87 58.07
C PRO A 504 -27.21 -67.93 58.05
N THR A 505 -27.86 -68.52 59.05
CA THR A 505 -29.31 -68.82 59.04
C THR A 505 -29.99 -68.45 60.38
N PRO A 506 -29.98 -67.17 60.78
CA PRO A 506 -30.61 -66.75 62.02
C PRO A 506 -32.14 -66.94 61.91
N THR A 507 -32.74 -67.67 62.85
CA THR A 507 -34.15 -68.08 62.79
C THR A 507 -35.00 -67.27 63.78
N PRO A 508 -36.12 -66.64 63.34
CA PRO A 508 -36.99 -65.87 64.21
C PRO A 508 -37.49 -66.66 65.42
N GLY A 509 -37.38 -66.08 66.62
CA GLY A 509 -37.81 -66.73 67.88
C GLY A 509 -36.86 -67.82 68.40
N GLN A 510 -35.78 -68.15 67.69
CA GLN A 510 -34.79 -69.15 68.12
C GLN A 510 -33.37 -68.57 68.25
N THR A 511 -32.93 -67.72 67.31
CA THR A 511 -31.61 -67.10 67.37
C THR A 511 -31.61 -65.87 68.30
N VAL A 512 -30.65 -65.81 69.22
CA VAL A 512 -30.39 -64.62 70.03
C VAL A 512 -29.50 -63.65 69.26
N VAL A 513 -30.01 -62.46 68.95
CA VAL A 513 -29.21 -61.42 68.29
C VAL A 513 -28.23 -60.81 69.29
N ASN A 514 -26.94 -60.91 68.99
CA ASN A 514 -25.83 -60.40 69.79
C ASN A 514 -24.92 -59.46 68.98
N ALA A 515 -23.95 -58.83 69.64
CA ALA A 515 -23.02 -57.87 69.03
C ALA A 515 -22.28 -58.40 67.79
N VAL A 516 -21.99 -59.71 67.71
CA VAL A 516 -21.28 -60.31 66.58
C VAL A 516 -22.03 -60.09 65.26
N HIS A 517 -23.35 -60.27 65.25
CA HIS A 517 -24.17 -60.07 64.06
C HIS A 517 -24.05 -58.65 63.49
N LEU A 518 -24.01 -57.65 64.37
CA LEU A 518 -23.94 -56.25 63.95
C LEU A 518 -22.51 -55.83 63.61
N THR A 519 -21.51 -56.34 64.33
CA THR A 519 -20.09 -56.13 64.00
C THR A 519 -19.76 -56.67 62.61
N GLU A 520 -20.25 -57.87 62.26
CA GLU A 520 -20.07 -58.42 60.91
C GLU A 520 -20.77 -57.59 59.83
N LEU A 521 -21.99 -57.09 60.10
CA LEU A 521 -22.71 -56.19 59.19
C LEU A 521 -21.99 -54.85 59.00
N ARG A 522 -21.48 -54.25 60.08
CA ARG A 522 -20.68 -53.01 60.03
C ARG A 522 -19.39 -53.23 59.25
N ALA A 523 -18.70 -54.34 59.49
CA ALA A 523 -17.48 -54.71 58.77
C ALA A 523 -17.75 -54.92 57.27
N ALA A 524 -18.82 -55.61 56.91
CA ALA A 524 -19.24 -55.79 55.52
C ALA A 524 -19.65 -54.46 54.86
N ALA A 525 -20.39 -53.59 55.56
CA ALA A 525 -20.70 -52.26 55.05
C ALA A 525 -19.42 -51.44 54.79
N ARG A 526 -18.46 -51.43 55.71
CA ARG A 526 -17.15 -50.77 55.56
C ARG A 526 -16.34 -51.33 54.39
N ALA A 527 -16.26 -52.66 54.26
CA ALA A 527 -15.56 -53.29 53.14
C ALA A 527 -16.19 -52.91 51.78
N LEU A 528 -17.51 -52.76 51.73
CA LEU A 528 -18.22 -52.30 50.53
C LEU A 528 -18.04 -50.79 50.26
N GLN A 529 -17.84 -49.99 51.31
CA GLN A 529 -17.54 -48.56 51.25
C GLN A 529 -16.15 -48.31 50.62
N ASP A 530 -15.13 -49.08 51.02
CA ASP A 530 -13.75 -48.91 50.52
C ASP A 530 -13.61 -49.12 49.01
N VAL A 531 -14.50 -49.89 48.39
CA VAL A 531 -14.51 -50.14 46.94
C VAL A 531 -14.98 -48.92 46.15
N LEU A 532 -15.77 -48.02 46.74
CA LEU A 532 -16.08 -46.72 46.12
C LEU A 532 -14.86 -45.80 46.07
N ASN A 533 -13.85 -46.09 46.91
CA ASN A 533 -12.68 -45.25 47.13
C ASN A 533 -11.43 -45.75 46.36
N GLY A 534 -11.52 -46.91 45.71
CA GLY A 534 -10.46 -47.49 44.88
C GLY A 534 -10.68 -47.24 43.38
N PRO A 535 -9.63 -47.26 42.54
CA PRO A 535 -9.77 -47.10 41.10
C PRO A 535 -10.65 -48.23 40.53
N SER A 536 -11.74 -47.86 39.86
CA SER A 536 -12.63 -48.81 39.19
C SER A 536 -11.86 -49.59 38.12
N ALA A 537 -11.62 -50.87 38.35
CA ALA A 537 -11.21 -51.79 37.29
C ALA A 537 -12.40 -52.01 36.34
N ARG A 538 -12.50 -51.17 35.30
CA ARG A 538 -13.46 -51.39 34.22
C ARG A 538 -12.87 -52.39 33.23
N ALA A 539 -13.57 -53.51 33.05
CA ALA A 539 -13.30 -54.50 32.01
C ALA A 539 -13.32 -53.84 30.62
N THR A 540 -12.26 -54.06 29.85
CA THR A 540 -12.19 -53.81 28.42
C THR A 540 -12.86 -54.98 27.67
N PRO A 541 -13.82 -54.75 26.75
CA PRO A 541 -14.08 -55.67 25.67
C PRO A 541 -13.14 -55.34 24.51
N THR A 542 -12.16 -56.22 24.27
CA THR A 542 -11.39 -56.25 23.02
C THR A 542 -12.31 -56.60 21.86
N ALA A 543 -12.47 -55.68 20.91
CA ALA A 543 -12.85 -56.00 19.54
C ALA A 543 -11.80 -55.42 18.60
N PHE A 544 -10.84 -56.26 18.22
CA PHE A 544 -10.07 -56.05 17.00
C PHE A 544 -10.99 -56.38 15.82
N THR A 545 -11.25 -55.40 14.96
CA THR A 545 -11.63 -55.67 13.57
C THR A 545 -10.47 -55.20 12.72
N GLY A 546 -9.89 -56.16 12.00
CA GLY A 546 -9.00 -55.84 10.90
C GLY A 546 -9.82 -55.40 9.71
N GLU A 547 -9.27 -54.47 8.93
CA GLU A 547 -9.22 -54.58 7.47
C GLU A 547 -8.21 -53.54 6.94
N SER A 548 -7.21 -54.07 6.24
CA SER A 548 -6.43 -53.37 5.23
C SER A 548 -7.31 -53.05 4.03
N VAL A 549 -7.06 -51.94 3.32
CA VAL A 549 -6.74 -51.88 1.87
C VAL A 549 -6.70 -50.41 1.43
N LEU A 550 -5.56 -50.05 0.82
CA LEU A 550 -5.20 -48.86 0.01
C LEU A 550 -5.15 -47.48 0.67
#